data_AF-A0A966W1Z7-F1
#
_entry.id   AF-A0A966W1Z7-F1
#
_cell.length_a   1.000
_cell.length_b   1.000
_cell.length_c   1.000
_cell.angle_alpha   90.00
_cell.angle_beta   90.00
_cell.angle_gamma   90.00
#
_symmetry.space_group_name_H-M   'P 1'
#
loop_
_entity.id
_entity.type
_entity.pdbx_description
1 polymer ?
#
loop_
_entity_poly.entity_id
_entity_poly.type
_entity_poly.pdbx_seq_one_letter_code
_entity_poly.pdbx_strand_id
1 'polypeptide(L)'
;DQLIATNAPPLTEFKAVERFVYRRIAYQYDWHGWWNIDYWPTAAEVWERKREDCDGRAVLATSILRARGYPEARLVANLEHVWVAVGTNELMGPMADKNFRREGGKMVNGKLVGAKTIITLPSFKTLLDSLAMTCKFPAWRVVMILLTLLALVFHPARDGGRFAMLCAVTLTGYALFLDWCVRRVDRDTVDFDGNFPVAAGLILGALVFAWRSAKRLSPAGELRPPVG
;
A
#
# COMPACT_ATOMS: atom_id res chain seq x y z
N ASP A 1 24.92 13.73 -16.50
CA ASP A 1 25.09 12.29 -16.79
C ASP A 1 26.53 12.03 -17.19
N GLN A 2 27.36 11.62 -16.25
CA GLN A 2 28.73 11.19 -16.56
C GLN A 2 28.68 9.75 -17.07
N LEU A 3 29.33 9.52 -18.21
CA LEU A 3 29.49 8.17 -18.76
C LEU A 3 30.36 7.35 -17.80
N ILE A 4 29.91 6.13 -17.52
CA ILE A 4 30.66 5.18 -16.68
C ILE A 4 31.78 4.60 -17.53
N ALA A 5 33.00 4.53 -16.98
CA ALA A 5 34.11 3.88 -17.67
C ALA A 5 33.77 2.41 -17.98
N THR A 6 34.16 1.92 -19.16
CA THR A 6 33.80 0.59 -19.68
C THR A 6 34.31 -0.57 -18.81
N ASN A 7 35.29 -0.31 -17.94
CA ASN A 7 35.90 -1.27 -17.01
C ASN A 7 35.46 -1.08 -15.55
N ALA A 8 34.43 -0.27 -15.28
CA ALA A 8 33.95 -0.07 -13.92
C ALA A 8 33.39 -1.38 -13.34
N PRO A 9 33.54 -1.62 -12.02
CA PRO A 9 32.91 -2.75 -11.36
C PRO A 9 31.38 -2.75 -11.57
N PRO A 10 30.72 -3.93 -11.72
CA PRO A 10 29.28 -4.00 -11.93
C PRO A 10 28.45 -3.23 -10.90
N LEU A 11 28.87 -3.24 -9.63
CA LEU A 11 28.20 -2.49 -8.56
C LEU A 11 28.21 -0.97 -8.81
N THR A 12 29.27 -0.43 -9.41
CA THR A 12 29.35 0.99 -9.78
C THR A 12 28.28 1.33 -10.82
N GLU A 13 28.07 0.44 -11.77
CA GLU A 13 27.03 0.56 -12.79
C GLU A 13 25.63 0.48 -12.19
N PHE A 14 25.40 -0.49 -11.30
CA PHE A 14 24.14 -0.65 -10.58
C PHE A 14 23.77 0.61 -9.80
N LYS A 15 24.73 1.17 -9.07
CA LYS A 15 24.55 2.41 -8.30
C LYS A 15 24.39 3.64 -9.19
N ALA A 16 24.98 3.64 -10.38
CA ALA A 16 24.75 4.72 -11.34
C ALA A 16 23.33 4.67 -11.92
N VAL A 17 22.80 3.48 -12.23
CA VAL A 17 21.41 3.31 -12.67
C VAL A 17 20.44 3.73 -11.56
N GLU A 18 20.64 3.28 -10.32
CA GLU A 18 19.84 3.71 -9.15
C GLU A 18 19.78 5.24 -9.03
N ARG A 19 20.95 5.91 -9.03
CA ARG A 19 21.03 7.38 -8.97
C ARG A 19 20.41 8.06 -10.18
N PHE A 20 20.52 7.45 -11.36
CA PHE A 20 19.88 7.97 -12.57
C PHE A 20 18.35 7.96 -12.40
N VAL A 21 17.76 6.83 -12.02
CA VAL A 21 16.31 6.71 -11.81
C VAL A 21 15.83 7.69 -10.74
N TYR A 22 16.48 7.74 -9.58
CA TYR A 22 16.09 8.66 -8.50
C TYR A 22 16.14 10.13 -8.89
N ARG A 23 17.07 10.54 -9.76
CA ARG A 23 17.17 11.92 -10.25
C ARG A 23 16.17 12.23 -11.35
N ARG A 24 15.79 11.24 -12.17
CA ARG A 24 14.94 11.47 -13.35
C ARG A 24 13.45 11.23 -13.11
N ILE A 25 13.11 10.42 -12.11
CA ILE A 25 11.73 10.07 -11.78
C ILE A 25 11.42 10.65 -10.41
N ALA A 26 10.60 11.69 -10.33
CA ALA A 26 10.14 12.27 -9.07
C ALA A 26 9.31 11.25 -8.27
N TYR A 27 9.39 11.28 -6.94
CA TYR A 27 8.60 10.35 -6.14
C TYR A 27 7.16 10.85 -6.04
N GLN A 28 6.20 10.02 -6.42
CA GLN A 28 4.77 10.32 -6.28
C GLN A 28 4.00 9.01 -6.11
N TYR A 29 3.23 8.91 -5.03
CA TYR A 29 2.35 7.77 -4.78
C TYR A 29 1.30 7.58 -5.87
N ASP A 30 0.93 6.32 -6.11
CA ASP A 30 -0.04 5.92 -7.12
C ASP A 30 -1.42 6.52 -6.95
N TRP A 31 -1.87 6.77 -5.72
CA TRP A 31 -3.17 7.39 -5.49
C TRP A 31 -3.24 8.84 -5.97
N HIS A 32 -2.08 9.48 -6.21
CA HIS A 32 -1.98 10.81 -6.84
C HIS A 32 -1.76 10.73 -8.36
N GLY A 33 -0.95 9.78 -8.85
CA GLY A 33 -0.60 9.68 -10.27
C GLY A 33 -1.58 8.83 -11.10
N TRP A 34 -2.11 7.78 -10.50
CA TRP A 34 -2.89 6.73 -11.16
C TRP A 34 -4.31 6.57 -10.61
N TRP A 35 -4.65 7.26 -9.52
CA TRP A 35 -5.90 7.08 -8.78
C TRP A 35 -6.13 5.64 -8.32
N ASN A 36 -5.04 4.89 -8.15
CA ASN A 36 -5.03 3.51 -7.70
C ASN A 36 -4.36 3.42 -6.31
N ILE A 37 -4.65 2.36 -5.56
CA ILE A 37 -3.95 2.07 -4.31
C ILE A 37 -2.52 1.56 -4.55
N ASP A 38 -2.32 0.81 -5.64
CA ASP A 38 -1.06 0.17 -6.04
C ASP A 38 -1.18 -0.20 -7.53
N TYR A 39 -0.43 0.48 -8.41
CA TYR A 39 -0.46 0.30 -9.86
C TYR A 39 0.95 0.14 -10.39
N TRP A 40 1.26 -1.06 -10.88
CA TRP A 40 2.60 -1.36 -11.40
C TRP A 40 2.73 -0.94 -12.87
N PRO A 41 3.40 0.19 -13.17
CA PRO A 41 3.48 0.72 -14.53
C PRO A 41 4.50 -0.05 -15.38
N THR A 42 4.44 0.13 -16.70
CA THR A 42 5.53 -0.23 -17.60
C THR A 42 6.67 0.79 -17.53
N ALA A 43 7.90 0.38 -17.84
CA ALA A 43 9.04 1.30 -17.89
C ALA A 43 8.84 2.48 -18.86
N ALA A 44 8.06 2.29 -19.92
CA ALA A 44 7.71 3.36 -20.87
C ALA A 44 6.81 4.41 -20.21
N GLU A 45 5.77 3.98 -19.48
CA GLU A 45 4.87 4.88 -18.74
C GLU A 45 5.61 5.66 -17.65
N VAL A 46 6.49 5.00 -16.89
CA VAL A 46 7.35 5.66 -15.90
C VAL A 46 8.21 6.73 -16.56
N TRP A 47 8.81 6.38 -17.70
CA TRP A 47 9.67 7.30 -18.44
C TRP A 47 8.91 8.49 -19.02
N GLU A 48 7.69 8.29 -19.51
CA GLU A 48 6.85 9.36 -20.05
C GLU A 48 6.40 10.33 -18.94
N ARG A 49 5.91 9.79 -17.82
CA ARG A 49 5.33 10.59 -16.73
C ARG A 49 6.36 11.27 -15.83
N LYS A 50 7.58 10.74 -15.79
CA LYS A 50 8.69 11.22 -14.94
C LYS A 50 8.37 11.28 -13.45
N ARG A 51 7.34 10.56 -13.00
CA ARG A 51 6.88 10.52 -11.60
C ARG A 51 6.29 9.15 -11.31
N GLU A 52 6.75 8.52 -10.24
CA GLU A 52 6.28 7.21 -9.75
C GLU A 52 6.74 7.01 -8.31
N ASP A 53 6.15 6.03 -7.62
CA ASP A 53 6.64 5.61 -6.31
C ASP A 53 7.74 4.52 -6.41
N CYS A 54 7.84 3.66 -5.40
CA CYS A 54 8.88 2.64 -5.31
C CYS A 54 8.81 1.63 -6.46
N ASP A 55 7.61 1.24 -6.89
CA ASP A 55 7.41 0.14 -7.82
C ASP A 55 7.81 0.52 -9.25
N GLY A 56 7.36 1.67 -9.76
CA GLY A 56 7.67 2.16 -11.09
C GLY A 56 9.13 2.54 -11.21
N ARG A 57 9.73 3.11 -10.16
CA ARG A 57 11.18 3.34 -10.10
C ARG A 57 11.95 2.01 -10.18
N ALA A 58 11.52 0.97 -9.46
CA ALA A 58 12.13 -0.35 -9.52
C ALA A 58 11.94 -1.05 -10.88
N VAL A 59 10.76 -0.90 -11.51
CA VAL A 59 10.47 -1.40 -12.86
C VAL A 59 11.42 -0.76 -13.87
N LEU A 60 11.53 0.57 -13.88
CA LEU A 60 12.42 1.27 -14.80
C LEU A 60 13.89 0.89 -14.58
N ALA A 61 14.36 0.85 -13.33
CA ALA A 61 15.72 0.44 -13.01
C ALA A 61 16.02 -0.99 -13.49
N THR A 62 15.09 -1.92 -13.25
CA THR A 62 15.20 -3.31 -13.72
C THR A 62 15.29 -3.38 -15.24
N SER A 63 14.44 -2.64 -15.96
CA SER A 63 14.46 -2.59 -17.42
C SER A 63 15.78 -2.03 -17.97
N ILE A 64 16.30 -0.96 -17.37
CA ILE A 64 17.60 -0.38 -17.76
C ILE A 64 18.72 -1.39 -17.53
N LEU A 65 18.77 -2.04 -16.36
CA LEU A 65 19.81 -3.03 -16.04
C LEU A 65 19.78 -4.22 -17.00
N ARG A 66 18.60 -4.75 -17.31
CA ARG A 66 18.46 -5.82 -18.30
C ARG A 66 18.92 -5.40 -19.69
N ALA A 67 18.57 -4.19 -20.12
CA ALA A 67 19.02 -3.64 -21.40
C ALA A 67 20.54 -3.41 -21.46
N ARG A 68 21.18 -3.20 -20.31
CA ARG A 68 22.64 -3.03 -20.17
C ARG A 68 23.41 -4.34 -20.01
N GLY A 69 22.74 -5.49 -20.13
CA GLY A 69 23.39 -6.79 -20.12
C GLY A 69 23.34 -7.54 -18.78
N TYR A 70 22.46 -7.13 -17.86
CA TYR A 70 22.21 -7.83 -16.59
C TYR A 70 20.85 -8.56 -16.62
N PRO A 71 20.74 -9.68 -17.35
CA PRO A 71 19.49 -10.43 -17.52
C PRO A 71 18.85 -10.89 -16.20
N GLU A 72 19.66 -11.10 -15.17
CA GLU A 72 19.28 -11.56 -13.83
C GLU A 72 18.63 -10.47 -12.97
N ALA A 73 18.69 -9.20 -13.39
CA ALA A 73 18.03 -8.12 -12.67
C ALA A 73 16.52 -8.42 -12.52
N ARG A 74 15.99 -8.32 -11.30
CA ARG A 74 14.61 -8.71 -10.98
C ARG A 74 14.03 -7.85 -9.87
N LEU A 75 12.71 -7.76 -9.86
CA LEU A 75 11.95 -7.14 -8.79
C LEU A 75 11.89 -8.06 -7.57
N VAL A 76 11.97 -7.43 -6.41
CA VAL A 76 11.69 -8.02 -5.09
C VAL A 76 10.79 -7.03 -4.36
N ALA A 77 9.82 -7.53 -3.62
CA ALA A 77 8.91 -6.68 -2.88
C ALA A 77 8.44 -7.32 -1.57
N ASN A 78 7.92 -6.48 -0.68
CA ASN A 78 7.07 -6.86 0.43
C ASN A 78 5.78 -6.02 0.40
N LEU A 79 5.03 -5.96 1.51
CA LEU A 79 3.80 -5.18 1.59
C LEU A 79 3.99 -3.65 1.68
N GLU A 80 5.23 -3.18 1.73
CA GLU A 80 5.57 -1.77 1.95
C GLU A 80 6.38 -1.17 0.81
N HIS A 81 7.20 -1.98 0.15
CA HIS A 81 8.22 -1.49 -0.76
C HIS A 81 8.56 -2.49 -1.86
N VAL A 82 8.94 -1.95 -3.03
CA VAL A 82 9.44 -2.70 -4.19
C VAL A 82 10.83 -2.20 -4.55
N TRP A 83 11.75 -3.12 -4.81
CA TRP A 83 13.14 -2.81 -5.12
C TRP A 83 13.75 -3.81 -6.11
N VAL A 84 15.04 -3.60 -6.43
CA VAL A 84 15.74 -4.36 -7.47
C VAL A 84 16.84 -5.23 -6.88
N ALA A 85 16.89 -6.48 -7.29
CA ALA A 85 18.00 -7.39 -7.01
C ALA A 85 18.73 -7.77 -8.31
N VAL A 86 20.06 -7.77 -8.27
CA VAL A 86 20.94 -8.18 -9.38
C VAL A 86 22.04 -9.09 -8.84
N GLY A 87 21.96 -10.38 -9.14
CA GLY A 87 22.81 -11.39 -8.49
C GLY A 87 22.62 -11.39 -6.97
N THR A 88 23.71 -11.15 -6.23
CA THR A 88 23.71 -11.00 -4.76
C THR A 88 23.51 -9.57 -4.29
N ASN A 89 23.47 -8.59 -5.19
CA ASN A 89 23.33 -7.18 -4.85
C ASN A 89 21.85 -6.79 -4.82
N GLU A 90 21.50 -5.94 -3.85
CA GLU A 90 20.19 -5.33 -3.78
C GLU A 90 20.33 -3.81 -3.80
N LEU A 91 19.42 -3.18 -4.54
CA LEU A 91 19.40 -1.75 -4.81
C LEU A 91 18.08 -1.18 -4.36
N MET A 92 18.00 0.13 -4.27
CA MET A 92 16.79 0.91 -4.07
C MET A 92 16.15 0.74 -2.69
N GLY A 93 16.97 0.59 -1.65
CA GLY A 93 16.50 0.46 -0.26
C GLY A 93 15.87 -0.91 0.00
N PRO A 94 16.64 -2.00 -0.04
CA PRO A 94 16.12 -3.33 0.23
C PRO A 94 15.59 -3.45 1.66
N MET A 95 14.51 -4.23 1.82
CA MET A 95 13.96 -4.59 3.12
C MET A 95 14.27 -6.06 3.46
N ALA A 96 14.22 -6.39 4.75
CA ALA A 96 14.54 -7.72 5.25
C ALA A 96 13.56 -8.79 4.74
N ASP A 97 12.26 -8.48 4.79
CA ASP A 97 11.19 -9.38 4.35
C ASP A 97 11.09 -9.36 2.82
N LYS A 98 11.20 -10.53 2.18
CA LYS A 98 11.18 -10.69 0.70
C LYS A 98 9.97 -11.49 0.25
N ASN A 99 8.79 -10.96 0.56
CA ASN A 99 7.53 -11.69 0.44
C ASN A 99 7.12 -11.99 -0.99
N PHE A 100 7.43 -11.11 -1.93
CA PHE A 100 7.12 -11.26 -3.34
C PHE A 100 8.41 -11.24 -4.14
N ARG A 101 8.73 -12.36 -4.77
CA ARG A 101 9.91 -12.45 -5.63
C ARG A 101 9.76 -13.51 -6.70
N ARG A 102 10.48 -13.32 -7.80
CA ARG A 102 10.67 -14.37 -8.79
C ARG A 102 12.00 -15.06 -8.59
N GLU A 103 11.96 -16.39 -8.58
CA GLU A 103 13.14 -17.25 -8.47
C GLU A 103 13.23 -18.24 -9.62
N GLY A 104 14.47 -18.53 -10.03
CA GLY A 104 14.78 -19.43 -11.12
C GLY A 104 14.40 -18.89 -12.50
N GLY A 105 14.30 -19.81 -13.46
CA GLY A 105 14.06 -19.50 -14.86
C GLY A 105 15.33 -19.18 -15.65
N LYS A 106 15.18 -19.12 -16.98
CA LYS A 106 16.23 -18.73 -17.92
C LYS A 106 15.70 -17.63 -18.83
N MET A 107 16.58 -16.72 -19.21
CA MET A 107 16.24 -15.73 -20.23
C MET A 107 16.32 -16.38 -21.61
N VAL A 108 15.21 -16.39 -22.34
CA VAL A 108 15.10 -16.88 -23.72
C VAL A 108 14.51 -15.75 -24.56
N ASN A 109 15.26 -15.25 -25.55
CA ASN A 109 14.89 -14.12 -26.40
C ASN A 109 14.40 -12.90 -25.60
N GLY A 110 15.12 -12.55 -24.53
CA GLY A 110 14.79 -11.42 -23.66
C GLY A 110 13.58 -11.63 -22.74
N LYS A 111 12.94 -12.81 -22.74
CA LYS A 111 11.85 -13.16 -21.83
C LYS A 111 12.33 -14.13 -20.77
N LEU A 112 11.93 -13.88 -19.51
CA LEU A 112 12.19 -14.80 -18.41
C LEU A 112 11.20 -15.97 -18.50
N VAL A 113 11.71 -17.16 -18.83
CA VAL A 113 10.92 -18.39 -18.99
C VAL A 113 11.22 -19.35 -17.85
N GLY A 114 10.18 -19.96 -17.28
CA GLY A 114 10.31 -20.98 -16.23
C GLY A 114 10.62 -20.44 -14.83
N ALA A 115 10.55 -19.13 -14.61
CA ALA A 115 10.66 -18.55 -13.27
C ALA A 115 9.38 -18.80 -12.46
N LYS A 116 9.54 -19.10 -11.17
CA LYS A 116 8.43 -19.26 -10.23
C LYS A 116 8.24 -17.99 -9.42
N THR A 117 6.99 -17.55 -9.27
CA THR A 117 6.64 -16.49 -8.32
C THR A 117 6.52 -17.13 -6.94
N ILE A 118 7.33 -16.65 -6.01
CA ILE A 118 7.31 -17.06 -4.61
C ILE A 118 6.60 -15.98 -3.80
N ILE A 119 5.56 -16.40 -3.08
CA ILE A 119 4.80 -15.56 -2.16
C ILE A 119 4.96 -16.18 -0.77
N THR A 120 5.51 -15.43 0.17
CA THR A 120 5.65 -15.87 1.57
C THR A 120 4.89 -14.94 2.50
N LEU A 121 4.43 -15.47 3.63
CA LEU A 121 3.76 -14.66 4.64
C LEU A 121 4.74 -13.59 5.18
N PRO A 122 4.32 -12.32 5.26
CA PRO A 122 5.10 -11.25 5.89
C PRO A 122 5.26 -11.51 7.40
N SER A 123 6.35 -10.97 7.95
CA SER A 123 6.47 -10.88 9.41
C SER A 123 5.35 -10.02 9.98
N PHE A 124 5.06 -10.23 11.26
CA PHE A 124 4.09 -9.39 11.96
C PHE A 124 4.52 -7.91 11.98
N LYS A 125 5.84 -7.63 12.01
CA LYS A 125 6.36 -6.26 11.90
C LYS A 125 5.94 -5.63 10.57
N THR A 126 6.21 -6.30 9.45
CA THR A 126 5.84 -5.81 8.10
C THR A 126 4.34 -5.66 7.91
N LEU A 127 3.52 -6.53 8.52
CA LEU A 127 2.06 -6.34 8.51
C LEU A 127 1.65 -5.04 9.19
N LEU A 128 2.24 -4.75 10.36
CA LEU A 128 1.92 -3.53 11.11
C LEU A 128 2.48 -2.26 10.46
N ASP A 129 3.69 -2.34 9.90
CA ASP A 129 4.31 -1.22 9.19
C ASP A 129 3.52 -0.89 7.91
N SER A 130 3.13 -1.92 7.13
CA SER A 130 2.21 -1.77 6.00
C SER A 130 0.86 -1.18 6.41
N LEU A 131 0.29 -1.59 7.56
CA LEU A 131 -0.92 -0.97 8.08
C LEU A 131 -0.71 0.51 8.44
N ALA A 132 0.43 0.87 9.02
CA ALA A 132 0.75 2.25 9.37
C ALA A 132 1.02 3.15 8.15
N MET A 133 1.34 2.59 6.98
CA MET A 133 1.38 3.34 5.73
C MET A 133 0.05 4.01 5.37
N THR A 134 -1.05 3.63 6.03
CA THR A 134 -2.34 4.35 5.94
C THR A 134 -2.20 5.86 6.23
N CYS A 135 -1.24 6.30 7.05
CA CYS A 135 -1.03 7.75 7.29
C CYS A 135 -0.51 8.52 6.06
N LYS A 136 0.03 7.84 5.05
CA LYS A 136 0.47 8.47 3.79
C LYS A 136 -0.68 8.66 2.80
N PHE A 137 -1.80 7.96 2.99
CA PHE A 137 -2.98 8.11 2.15
C PHE A 137 -3.68 9.45 2.42
N PRO A 138 -4.37 10.03 1.41
CA PRO A 138 -5.16 11.24 1.62
C PRO A 138 -6.28 10.99 2.64
N ALA A 139 -6.18 11.60 3.82
CA ALA A 139 -7.08 11.33 4.95
C ALA A 139 -8.57 11.49 4.60
N TRP A 140 -8.90 12.46 3.76
CA TRP A 140 -10.27 12.70 3.31
C TRP A 140 -10.90 11.50 2.57
N ARG A 141 -10.10 10.69 1.85
CA ARG A 141 -10.61 9.47 1.18
C ARG A 141 -11.03 8.42 2.21
N VAL A 142 -10.22 8.23 3.26
CA VAL A 142 -10.53 7.30 4.34
C VAL A 142 -11.76 7.76 5.12
N VAL A 143 -11.86 9.07 5.41
CA VAL A 143 -13.05 9.67 6.01
C VAL A 143 -14.30 9.38 5.16
N MET A 144 -14.24 9.60 3.84
CA MET A 144 -15.36 9.28 2.95
C MET A 144 -15.75 7.80 3.00
N ILE A 145 -14.79 6.88 2.99
CA ILE A 145 -15.05 5.44 3.08
C ILE A 145 -15.73 5.10 4.41
N LEU A 146 -15.21 5.61 5.52
CA LEU A 146 -15.77 5.37 6.85
C LEU A 146 -17.20 5.91 7.00
N LEU A 147 -17.44 7.14 6.55
CA LEU A 147 -18.78 7.75 6.59
C LEU A 147 -19.76 7.03 5.67
N THR A 148 -19.32 6.59 4.49
CA THR A 148 -20.14 5.81 3.56
C THR A 148 -20.49 4.46 4.16
N LEU A 149 -19.51 3.74 4.71
CA LEU A 149 -19.73 2.47 5.39
C LEU A 149 -20.73 2.63 6.55
N LEU A 150 -20.58 3.68 7.35
CA LEU A 150 -21.49 3.96 8.45
C LEU A 150 -22.92 4.26 7.95
N ALA A 151 -23.07 5.06 6.89
CA ALA A 151 -24.37 5.36 6.28
C ALA A 151 -25.06 4.12 5.69
N LEU A 152 -24.28 3.21 5.10
CA LEU A 152 -24.79 1.93 4.59
C LEU A 152 -25.27 1.01 5.73
N VAL A 153 -24.61 1.03 6.88
CA VAL A 153 -24.99 0.23 8.05
C VAL A 153 -26.16 0.89 8.81
N PHE A 154 -26.16 2.21 8.93
CA PHE A 154 -27.15 2.98 9.66
C PHE A 154 -27.48 4.31 8.95
N HIS A 155 -28.57 4.31 8.18
CA HIS A 155 -28.96 5.45 7.35
C HIS A 155 -29.36 6.68 8.20
N PRO A 156 -28.88 7.90 7.87
CA PRO A 156 -29.14 9.11 8.65
C PRO A 156 -30.62 9.48 8.81
N ALA A 157 -31.46 9.12 7.83
CA ALA A 157 -32.90 9.36 7.89
C ALA A 157 -33.62 8.59 9.03
N ARG A 158 -32.98 7.58 9.63
CA ARG A 158 -33.55 6.83 10.76
C ARG A 158 -33.48 7.61 12.07
N ASP A 159 -32.32 8.19 12.34
CA ASP A 159 -32.05 8.98 13.54
C ASP A 159 -30.79 9.82 13.27
N GLY A 160 -30.99 11.08 12.88
CA GLY A 160 -29.90 11.98 12.52
C GLY A 160 -28.96 12.28 13.69
N GLY A 161 -29.51 12.32 14.93
CA GLY A 161 -28.72 12.58 16.13
C GLY A 161 -27.77 11.43 16.45
N ARG A 162 -28.26 10.18 16.43
CA ARG A 162 -27.40 9.00 16.59
C ARG A 162 -26.40 8.84 15.47
N PHE A 163 -26.81 9.11 14.23
CA PHE A 163 -25.88 9.06 13.10
C PHE A 163 -24.72 10.05 13.29
N ALA A 164 -25.02 11.30 13.66
CA ALA A 164 -24.00 12.31 13.94
C ALA A 164 -23.06 11.90 15.09
N MET A 165 -23.60 11.33 16.17
CA MET A 165 -22.80 10.78 17.27
C MET A 165 -21.86 9.67 16.78
N LEU A 166 -22.36 8.72 15.99
CA LEU A 166 -21.55 7.62 15.45
C LEU A 166 -20.46 8.10 14.50
N CYS A 167 -20.75 9.12 13.68
CA CYS A 167 -19.75 9.81 12.88
C CYS A 167 -18.66 10.41 13.77
N ALA A 168 -19.03 11.17 14.80
CA ALA A 168 -18.07 11.78 15.73
C ALA A 168 -17.16 10.73 16.40
N VAL A 169 -17.74 9.63 16.90
CA VAL A 169 -16.99 8.52 17.51
C VAL A 169 -16.02 7.88 16.50
N THR A 170 -16.48 7.64 15.28
CA THR A 170 -15.68 7.02 14.21
C THR A 170 -14.52 7.94 13.80
N LEU A 171 -14.76 9.24 13.68
CA LEU A 171 -13.74 10.23 13.33
C LEU A 171 -12.71 10.42 14.44
N THR A 172 -13.12 10.40 15.71
CA THR A 172 -12.20 10.39 16.85
C THR A 172 -11.33 9.13 16.84
N GLY A 173 -11.93 7.96 16.59
CA GLY A 173 -11.17 6.71 16.41
C GLY A 173 -10.18 6.79 15.25
N TYR A 174 -10.57 7.37 14.13
CA TYR A 174 -9.68 7.56 12.98
C TYR A 174 -8.53 8.53 13.27
N ALA A 175 -8.76 9.61 14.01
CA ALA A 175 -7.71 10.53 14.42
C ALA A 175 -6.66 9.85 15.32
N LEU A 176 -7.09 9.02 16.27
CA LEU A 176 -6.19 8.22 17.11
C LEU A 176 -5.43 7.16 16.30
N PHE A 177 -6.09 6.54 15.33
CA PHE A 177 -5.44 5.61 14.41
C PHE A 177 -4.35 6.31 13.58
N LEU A 178 -4.64 7.49 13.04
CA LEU A 178 -3.66 8.29 12.30
C LEU A 178 -2.46 8.69 13.17
N ASP A 179 -2.69 9.12 14.42
CA ASP A 179 -1.62 9.43 15.37
C ASP A 179 -0.73 8.21 15.62
N TRP A 180 -1.32 7.03 15.83
CA TRP A 180 -0.57 5.77 15.93
C TRP A 180 0.24 5.49 14.65
N CYS A 181 -0.37 5.61 13.47
CA CYS A 181 0.30 5.36 12.19
C CYS A 181 1.51 6.29 11.99
N VAL A 182 1.36 7.60 12.28
CA VAL A 182 2.45 8.58 12.16
C VAL A 182 3.59 8.24 13.11
N ARG A 183 3.28 7.95 14.39
CA ARG A 183 4.30 7.57 15.38
C ARG A 183 5.05 6.31 14.98
N ARG A 184 4.33 5.30 14.48
CA ARG A 184 4.94 4.04 14.03
C ARG A 184 5.91 4.27 12.87
N VAL A 185 5.49 5.04 11.86
CA VAL A 185 6.32 5.34 10.70
C VAL A 185 7.54 6.20 11.09
N ASP A 186 7.39 7.16 12.00
CA ASP A 186 8.47 8.10 12.33
C ASP A 186 9.47 7.57 13.37
N ARG A 187 9.06 6.65 14.25
CA ARG A 187 9.90 6.24 15.40
C ARG A 187 10.55 4.86 15.27
N ASP A 188 10.16 4.05 14.27
CA ASP A 188 10.55 2.62 14.13
C ASP A 188 10.44 1.83 15.45
N THR A 189 9.59 2.29 16.37
CA THR A 189 9.35 1.62 17.65
C THR A 189 8.24 0.59 17.45
N VAL A 190 8.49 -0.64 17.90
CA VAL A 190 7.58 -1.79 17.77
C VAL A 190 6.29 -1.62 18.58
N ASP A 191 6.22 -0.61 19.46
CA ASP A 191 5.22 -0.54 20.50
C ASP A 191 3.80 -0.25 19.97
N PHE A 192 2.88 -1.13 20.35
CA PHE A 192 1.46 -0.81 20.39
C PHE A 192 1.25 0.20 21.51
N ASP A 193 1.30 1.49 21.19
CA ASP A 193 0.77 2.46 22.13
C ASP A 193 -0.76 2.30 22.26
N GLY A 194 -1.32 2.86 23.33
CA GLY A 194 -2.75 2.72 23.62
C GLY A 194 -3.68 3.28 22.53
N ASN A 195 -3.17 4.10 21.60
CA ASN A 195 -4.00 4.70 20.56
C ASN A 195 -4.53 3.64 19.59
N PHE A 196 -3.74 2.63 19.23
CA PHE A 196 -4.19 1.59 18.30
C PHE A 196 -5.42 0.80 18.81
N PRO A 197 -5.39 0.15 20.00
CA PRO A 197 -6.55 -0.59 20.48
C PRO A 197 -7.74 0.33 20.78
N VAL A 198 -7.52 1.57 21.25
CA VAL A 198 -8.60 2.54 21.48
C VAL A 198 -9.25 2.95 20.16
N ALA A 199 -8.46 3.27 19.15
CA ALA A 199 -8.95 3.59 17.81
C ALA A 199 -9.79 2.46 17.22
N ALA A 200 -9.26 1.22 17.27
CA ALA A 200 -9.97 0.04 16.81
C ALA A 200 -11.29 -0.14 17.56
N GLY A 201 -11.30 0.03 18.88
CA GLY A 201 -12.49 -0.03 19.72
C GLY A 201 -13.55 1.01 19.34
N LEU A 202 -13.15 2.26 19.08
CA LEU A 202 -14.07 3.33 18.70
C LEU A 202 -14.68 3.08 17.30
N ILE A 203 -13.86 2.73 16.32
CA ILE A 203 -14.31 2.51 14.92
C ILE A 203 -15.20 1.26 14.85
N LEU A 204 -14.71 0.12 15.32
CA LEU A 204 -15.44 -1.15 15.26
C LEU A 204 -16.66 -1.12 16.20
N GLY A 205 -16.54 -0.49 17.36
CA GLY A 205 -17.65 -0.31 18.30
C GLY A 205 -18.79 0.52 17.71
N ALA A 206 -18.47 1.62 17.01
CA ALA A 206 -19.46 2.42 16.29
C ALA A 206 -20.17 1.60 15.20
N LEU A 207 -19.43 0.84 14.39
CA LEU A 207 -20.02 -0.02 13.35
C LEU A 207 -20.90 -1.13 13.94
N VAL A 208 -20.47 -1.80 15.00
CA VAL A 208 -21.26 -2.84 15.68
C VAL A 208 -22.52 -2.25 16.30
N PHE A 209 -22.42 -1.08 16.94
CA PHE A 209 -23.57 -0.39 17.51
C PHE A 209 -24.57 0.06 16.43
N ALA A 210 -24.08 0.63 15.33
CA ALA A 210 -24.86 1.00 14.17
C ALA A 210 -25.64 -0.21 13.61
N TRP A 211 -24.95 -1.33 13.40
CA TRP A 211 -25.54 -2.56 12.90
C TRP A 211 -26.59 -3.16 13.84
N ARG A 212 -26.31 -3.22 15.15
CA ARG A 212 -27.26 -3.69 16.16
C ARG A 212 -28.50 -2.80 16.22
N SER A 213 -28.33 -1.49 16.14
CA SER A 213 -29.42 -0.52 16.14
C SER A 213 -30.30 -0.64 14.90
N ALA A 214 -29.68 -0.85 13.73
CA ALA A 214 -30.39 -1.12 12.49
C ALA A 214 -31.26 -2.39 12.56
N LYS A 215 -30.75 -3.47 13.16
CA LYS A 215 -31.48 -4.74 13.29
C LYS A 215 -32.70 -4.68 14.21
N ARG A 216 -32.61 -3.96 15.33
CA ARG A 216 -33.72 -3.88 16.31
C ARG A 216 -34.96 -3.17 15.79
N LEU A 217 -34.83 -2.41 14.70
CA LEU A 217 -35.88 -1.57 14.12
C LEU A 217 -36.46 -2.12 12.80
N SER A 218 -36.01 -3.29 12.35
CA SER A 218 -36.77 -4.07 11.37
C SER A 218 -37.77 -4.93 12.14
N PRO A 219 -39.03 -4.50 12.33
CA PRO A 219 -40.04 -5.43 12.79
C PRO A 219 -40.17 -6.54 11.73
N ALA A 220 -40.27 -7.77 12.20
CA ALA A 220 -40.80 -8.86 11.40
C ALA A 220 -42.08 -8.36 10.69
N GLY A 221 -42.17 -8.62 9.39
CA GLY A 221 -43.39 -8.34 8.65
C GLY A 221 -44.55 -9.13 9.24
N GLU A 222 -45.37 -8.48 10.05
CA GLU A 222 -46.80 -8.80 10.10
C GLU A 222 -47.47 -8.03 8.97
N LEU A 223 -47.47 -8.63 7.78
CA LEU A 223 -48.53 -8.40 6.81
C LEU A 223 -49.82 -8.97 7.42
N ARG A 224 -50.55 -8.16 8.19
CA ARG A 224 -51.94 -8.50 8.53
C ARG A 224 -52.77 -8.35 7.24
N PRO A 225 -53.44 -9.40 6.75
CA PRO A 225 -54.33 -9.26 5.62
C PRO A 225 -55.50 -8.33 5.99
N PRO A 226 -56.08 -7.61 5.01
CA PRO A 226 -57.23 -6.76 5.26
C PRO A 226 -58.39 -7.62 5.77
N VAL A 227 -58.93 -7.25 6.93
CA VAL A 227 -60.18 -7.82 7.45
C VAL A 227 -61.29 -7.30 6.54
N GLY A 228 -61.99 -8.22 5.89
CA GLY A 228 -63.13 -7.95 5.02
C GLY A 228 -64.38 -7.51 5.77
#